data_AF-A0A3C0RA38-F1
#
_entry.id   AF-A0A3C0RA38-F1
#
_cell.length_a   1.000
_cell.length_b   1.000
_cell.length_c   1.000
_cell.angle_alpha   90.00
_cell.angle_beta   90.00
_cell.angle_gamma   90.00
#
_symmetry.space_group_name_H-M   'P 1'
#
loop_
_entity.id
_entity.type
_entity.pdbx_description
1 polymer ?
#
loop_
_entity_poly.entity_id
_entity_poly.type
_entity_poly.pdbx_seq_one_letter_code
_entity_poly.pdbx_strand_id
1 'polypeptide(L)'
;AQILFRNGEESFVRKTILPSLLERTVIDTINASLYWKQRNTYFWYASPIEHQSMMIETLQLLNKDGKLQQAIQQANNWLLLNKQTNHWGNSIATANACYALLLNGEQSLQAKNSVRIQLGSFVLNSDNLPQEAGTGYLQKRI
;
A
#
# COMPACT_ATOMS: atom_id res chain seq x y z
N ALA A 1 -4.34 0.29 -19.12
CA ALA A 1 -3.81 1.60 -18.69
C ALA A 1 -2.30 1.70 -18.94
N GLN A 2 -1.48 0.88 -18.27
CA GLN A 2 -0.01 0.93 -18.38
C GLN A 2 0.51 0.76 -19.82
N ILE A 3 0.01 -0.23 -20.57
CA ILE A 3 0.43 -0.47 -21.96
C ILE A 3 0.13 0.76 -22.84
N LEU A 4 -1.09 1.29 -22.76
CA LEU A 4 -1.49 2.48 -23.53
C LEU A 4 -0.62 3.69 -23.17
N PHE A 5 -0.34 3.89 -21.88
CA PHE A 5 0.55 4.95 -21.43
C PHE A 5 1.97 4.80 -22.01
N ARG A 6 2.53 3.59 -21.99
CA ARG A 6 3.86 3.28 -22.57
C ARG A 6 3.87 3.43 -24.09
N ASN A 7 2.75 3.21 -24.76
CA ASN A 7 2.59 3.37 -26.20
C ASN A 7 2.34 4.83 -26.63
N GLY A 8 2.39 5.81 -25.71
CA GLY A 8 2.26 7.24 -26.04
C GLY A 8 0.85 7.82 -25.90
N GLU A 9 -0.15 7.01 -25.53
CA GLU A 9 -1.55 7.44 -25.37
C GLU A 9 -1.84 8.10 -24.01
N GLU A 10 -0.90 8.93 -23.52
CA GLU A 10 -0.94 9.50 -22.17
C GLU A 10 -2.21 10.36 -21.94
N SER A 11 -2.62 11.15 -22.92
CA SER A 11 -3.81 12.01 -22.84
C SER A 11 -5.09 11.20 -22.64
N PHE A 12 -5.27 10.12 -23.40
CA PHE A 12 -6.44 9.23 -23.29
C PHE A 12 -6.47 8.54 -21.92
N VAL A 13 -5.32 8.03 -21.46
CA VAL A 13 -5.23 7.38 -20.14
C VAL A 13 -5.60 8.35 -19.03
N ARG A 14 -5.10 9.60 -19.06
CA ARG A 14 -5.37 10.60 -18.02
C ARG A 14 -6.79 11.13 -18.02
N LYS A 15 -7.40 11.35 -19.20
CA LYS A 15 -8.73 11.97 -19.32
C LYS A 15 -9.87 10.98 -19.18
N THR A 16 -9.66 9.72 -19.57
CA THR A 16 -10.73 8.73 -19.64
C THR A 16 -10.54 7.61 -18.64
N ILE A 17 -9.36 6.98 -18.63
CA ILE A 17 -9.15 5.76 -17.82
C ILE A 17 -8.94 6.10 -16.34
N LEU A 18 -8.09 7.08 -16.03
CA LEU A 18 -7.76 7.44 -14.65
C LEU A 18 -9.00 7.85 -13.82
N PRO A 19 -9.90 8.74 -14.31
CA PRO A 19 -11.13 9.05 -13.58
C PRO A 19 -11.99 7.82 -13.31
N SER A 20 -12.21 6.98 -14.33
CA SER A 20 -12.98 5.73 -14.17
C SER A 20 -12.34 4.74 -13.21
N LEU A 21 -11.01 4.73 -13.08
CA LEU A 21 -10.32 3.91 -12.07
C LEU A 21 -10.59 4.45 -10.66
N LEU A 22 -10.47 5.76 -10.47
CA LEU A 22 -10.67 6.41 -9.17
C LEU A 22 -12.14 6.33 -8.70
N GLU A 23 -13.11 6.47 -9.61
CA GLU A 23 -14.54 6.33 -9.30
C GLU A 23 -14.93 4.95 -8.76
N ARG A 24 -14.15 3.92 -9.07
CA ARG A 24 -14.40 2.53 -8.65
C ARG A 24 -13.66 2.16 -7.36
N THR A 25 -13.02 3.12 -6.72
CA THR A 25 -12.33 2.93 -5.45
C THR A 25 -13.31 2.93 -4.28
N VAL A 26 -12.96 2.21 -3.23
CA VAL A 26 -13.58 2.29 -1.93
C VAL A 26 -12.56 2.94 -1.00
N ILE A 27 -12.98 4.01 -0.33
CA ILE A 27 -12.15 4.78 0.61
C ILE A 27 -12.63 4.49 2.02
N ASP A 28 -11.72 4.00 2.86
CA ASP A 28 -11.90 3.89 4.30
C ASP A 28 -11.19 5.07 4.97
N THR A 29 -11.98 5.99 5.51
CA THR A 29 -11.48 7.21 6.15
C THR A 29 -10.89 6.95 7.52
N ILE A 30 -11.35 5.91 8.23
CA ILE A 30 -10.90 5.60 9.59
C ILE A 30 -9.47 5.07 9.53
N ASN A 31 -9.25 4.11 8.64
CA ASN A 31 -7.94 3.49 8.47
C ASN A 31 -7.06 4.20 7.45
N ALA A 32 -7.53 5.30 6.83
CA ALA A 32 -6.86 5.99 5.73
C ALA A 32 -6.40 5.02 4.63
N SER A 33 -7.32 4.19 4.14
CA SER A 33 -7.03 3.16 3.13
C SER A 33 -7.90 3.31 1.89
N LEU A 34 -7.36 2.92 0.73
CA LEU A 34 -8.03 3.00 -0.57
C LEU A 34 -7.85 1.67 -1.30
N TYR A 35 -8.92 1.09 -1.82
CA TYR A 35 -8.82 -0.17 -2.57
C TYR A 35 -9.87 -0.30 -3.65
N TRP A 36 -9.61 -1.20 -4.60
CA TRP A 36 -10.59 -1.54 -5.64
C TRP A 36 -11.37 -2.77 -5.20
N LYS A 37 -12.70 -2.61 -5.08
CA LYS A 37 -13.57 -3.71 -4.68
C LYS A 37 -13.55 -4.80 -5.75
N GLN A 38 -13.22 -6.02 -5.34
CA GLN A 38 -13.26 -7.18 -6.22
C GLN A 38 -14.70 -7.44 -6.70
N ARG A 39 -14.86 -7.76 -7.99
CA ARG A 39 -16.11 -8.33 -8.47
C ARG A 39 -16.24 -9.77 -7.96
N ASN A 40 -17.43 -10.11 -7.44
CA ASN A 40 -17.78 -11.49 -7.15
C ASN A 40 -17.55 -12.33 -8.41
N THR A 41 -16.57 -13.23 -8.33
CA THR A 41 -16.21 -14.15 -9.40
C THR A 41 -16.51 -15.54 -8.87
N TYR A 42 -17.13 -16.39 -9.69
CA TYR A 42 -17.53 -17.74 -9.30
C TYR A 42 -16.36 -18.74 -9.20
N PHE A 43 -15.11 -18.27 -9.14
CA PHE A 43 -13.92 -19.12 -9.30
C PHE A 43 -12.80 -18.80 -8.29
N TRP A 44 -11.93 -19.80 -8.12
CA TRP A 44 -10.80 -19.85 -7.20
C TRP A 44 -9.60 -18.96 -7.58
N TYR A 45 -9.61 -18.31 -8.75
CA TYR A 45 -8.52 -17.45 -9.24
C TYR A 45 -8.66 -15.97 -8.82
N ALA A 46 -9.56 -15.67 -7.88
CA ALA A 46 -9.68 -14.33 -7.32
C ALA A 46 -8.31 -13.83 -6.82
N SER A 47 -7.78 -12.77 -7.47
CA SER A 47 -6.42 -12.26 -7.20
C SER A 47 -6.45 -10.81 -6.68
N PRO A 48 -7.02 -10.57 -5.47
CA PRO A 48 -7.22 -9.22 -4.93
C PRO A 48 -5.90 -8.47 -4.73
N ILE A 49 -4.87 -9.17 -4.26
CA ILE A 49 -3.56 -8.57 -3.97
C ILE A 49 -2.85 -8.17 -5.26
N GLU A 50 -2.87 -9.03 -6.28
CA GLU A 50 -2.28 -8.72 -7.59
C GLU A 50 -3.00 -7.55 -8.26
N HIS A 51 -4.34 -7.54 -8.19
CA HIS A 51 -5.15 -6.44 -8.71
C HIS A 51 -4.81 -5.10 -8.04
N GLN A 52 -4.78 -5.09 -6.70
CA GLN A 52 -4.43 -3.91 -5.93
C GLN A 52 -3.02 -3.42 -6.27
N SER A 53 -2.05 -4.34 -6.34
CA SER A 53 -0.65 -4.02 -6.64
C SER A 53 -0.49 -3.40 -8.04
N MET A 54 -1.17 -3.97 -9.04
CA MET A 54 -1.18 -3.43 -10.41
C MET A 54 -1.81 -2.04 -10.49
N MET A 55 -2.86 -1.78 -9.69
CA MET A 55 -3.47 -0.45 -9.63
C MET A 55 -2.53 0.59 -9.02
N ILE A 56 -1.84 0.23 -7.93
CA ILE A 56 -0.83 1.10 -7.29
C ILE A 56 0.29 1.45 -8.28
N GLU A 57 0.84 0.44 -8.98
CA GLU A 57 1.87 0.66 -10.00
C GLU A 57 1.36 1.58 -11.12
N THR A 58 0.11 1.39 -11.55
CA THR A 58 -0.52 2.26 -12.55
C THR A 58 -0.64 3.70 -12.05
N LEU A 59 -1.07 3.91 -10.81
CA LEU A 59 -1.15 5.25 -10.23
C LEU A 59 0.22 5.90 -10.12
N GLN A 60 1.24 5.18 -9.66
CA GLN A 60 2.63 5.66 -9.59
C GLN A 60 3.13 6.11 -10.96
N LEU A 61 2.93 5.29 -12.00
CA LEU A 61 3.29 5.63 -13.38
C LEU A 61 2.65 6.94 -13.84
N LEU A 62 1.42 7.22 -13.39
CA LEU A 62 0.68 8.42 -13.73
C LEU A 62 0.97 9.62 -12.81
N ASN A 63 1.64 9.41 -11.66
CA ASN A 63 1.86 10.39 -10.61
C ASN A 63 3.05 11.35 -10.87
N LYS A 64 3.26 11.74 -12.13
CA LYS A 64 4.35 12.68 -12.48
C LYS A 64 4.23 14.04 -11.76
N ASP A 65 3.00 14.48 -11.50
CA ASP A 65 2.72 15.79 -10.88
C ASP A 65 2.50 15.71 -9.36
N GLY A 66 2.72 14.55 -8.73
CA GLY A 66 2.50 14.31 -7.30
C GLY A 66 1.04 14.30 -6.83
N LYS A 67 0.07 14.64 -7.69
CA LYS A 67 -1.36 14.74 -7.34
C LYS A 67 -2.00 13.43 -6.89
N LEU A 68 -1.47 12.28 -7.29
CA LEU A 68 -1.97 10.96 -6.92
C LEU A 68 -1.28 10.40 -5.66
N GLN A 69 -0.34 11.15 -5.06
CA GLN A 69 0.47 10.66 -3.95
C GLN A 69 -0.37 10.18 -2.77
N GLN A 70 -1.41 10.94 -2.41
CA GLN A 70 -2.31 10.56 -1.32
C GLN A 70 -3.06 9.25 -1.62
N ALA A 71 -3.65 9.12 -2.80
CA ALA A 71 -4.35 7.91 -3.21
C ALA A 71 -3.43 6.69 -3.23
N ILE A 72 -2.19 6.89 -3.68
CA ILE A 72 -1.15 5.87 -3.69
C ILE A 72 -0.78 5.43 -2.26
N GLN A 73 -0.56 6.38 -1.34
CA GLN A 73 -0.26 6.08 0.07
C GLN A 73 -1.39 5.31 0.75
N GLN A 74 -2.64 5.74 0.52
CA GLN A 74 -3.82 5.03 1.05
C GLN A 74 -3.96 3.63 0.45
N ALA A 75 -3.62 3.46 -0.83
CA ALA A 75 -3.63 2.15 -1.48
C ALA A 75 -2.54 1.20 -0.96
N ASN A 76 -1.35 1.71 -0.68
CA ASN A 76 -0.29 0.96 0.00
C ASN A 76 -0.71 0.57 1.42
N ASN A 77 -1.32 1.51 2.15
CA ASN A 77 -1.78 1.25 3.51
C ASN A 77 -2.81 0.12 3.56
N TRP A 78 -3.69 0.04 2.56
CA TRP A 78 -4.58 -1.12 2.42
C TRP A 78 -3.83 -2.45 2.30
N LEU A 79 -2.75 -2.52 1.50
CA LEU A 79 -1.94 -3.74 1.39
C LEU A 79 -1.34 -4.14 2.74
N LEU A 80 -0.81 -3.16 3.49
CA LEU A 80 -0.20 -3.38 4.81
C LEU A 80 -1.23 -3.90 5.81
N LEU A 81 -2.38 -3.24 5.93
CA LEU A 81 -3.48 -3.66 6.81
C LEU A 81 -4.03 -5.03 6.42
N ASN A 82 -4.14 -5.30 5.11
CA ASN A 82 -4.56 -6.59 4.62
C ASN A 82 -3.56 -7.69 5.03
N LYS A 83 -2.24 -7.44 4.93
CA LYS A 83 -1.20 -8.39 5.33
C LYS A 83 -1.18 -8.70 6.83
N GLN A 84 -1.56 -7.74 7.67
CA GLN A 84 -1.62 -7.96 9.13
C GLN A 84 -2.65 -9.03 9.50
N THR A 85 -3.75 -9.12 8.75
CA THR A 85 -4.87 -10.00 9.08
C THR A 85 -5.02 -11.19 8.12
N ASN A 86 -4.43 -11.12 6.93
CA ASN A 86 -4.58 -12.11 5.88
C ASN A 86 -3.23 -12.56 5.30
N HIS A 87 -3.18 -13.84 4.91
CA HIS A 87 -2.11 -14.34 4.06
C HIS A 87 -2.36 -13.94 2.60
N TRP A 88 -1.30 -13.56 1.88
CA TRP A 88 -1.38 -13.15 0.47
C TRP A 88 -1.44 -14.33 -0.52
N GLY A 89 -1.63 -15.55 0.00
CA GLY A 89 -1.97 -16.74 -0.77
C GLY A 89 -0.78 -17.35 -1.51
N ASN A 90 -0.17 -16.61 -2.44
CA ASN A 90 0.82 -17.12 -3.38
C ASN A 90 2.06 -16.19 -3.54
N SER A 91 3.09 -16.72 -4.19
CA SER A 91 4.37 -16.01 -4.38
C SER A 91 4.28 -14.83 -5.35
N ILE A 92 3.40 -14.89 -6.36
CA ILE A 92 3.22 -13.85 -7.37
C ILE A 92 2.55 -12.62 -6.74
N ALA A 93 1.45 -12.82 -6.03
CA ALA A 93 0.77 -11.82 -5.23
C ALA A 93 1.73 -11.14 -4.23
N THR A 94 2.55 -11.95 -3.56
CA THR A 94 3.55 -11.42 -2.61
C THR A 94 4.61 -10.58 -3.32
N ALA A 95 5.17 -11.07 -4.42
CA ALA A 95 6.17 -10.34 -5.20
C ALA A 95 5.61 -9.01 -5.75
N ASN A 96 4.39 -9.04 -6.31
CA ASN A 96 3.73 -7.85 -6.86
C ASN A 96 3.44 -6.81 -5.77
N ALA A 97 2.97 -7.23 -4.60
CA ALA A 97 2.72 -6.32 -3.48
C ALA A 97 4.01 -5.71 -2.93
N CYS A 98 5.06 -6.51 -2.74
CA CYS A 98 6.36 -6.00 -2.33
C CYS A 98 6.92 -5.00 -3.35
N TYR A 99 6.84 -5.31 -4.64
CA TYR A 99 7.27 -4.41 -5.71
C TYR A 99 6.52 -3.07 -5.69
N ALA A 100 5.19 -3.10 -5.60
CA ALA A 100 4.36 -1.90 -5.53
C ALA A 100 4.68 -1.03 -4.30
N LEU A 101 4.91 -1.64 -3.14
CA LEU A 101 5.27 -0.94 -1.90
C LEU A 101 6.65 -0.27 -2.00
N LEU A 102 7.64 -0.95 -2.58
CA LEU A 102 9.01 -0.45 -2.72
C LEU A 102 9.12 0.71 -3.73
N LEU A 103 8.28 0.73 -4.76
CA LEU A 103 8.25 1.83 -5.75
C LEU A 103 7.95 3.21 -5.14
N ASN A 104 7.31 3.29 -3.96
CA ASN A 104 7.13 4.54 -3.20
C ASN A 104 8.08 4.71 -2.01
N GLY A 105 8.90 3.70 -1.73
CA GLY A 105 9.32 3.36 -0.37
C GLY A 105 10.40 4.26 0.23
N GLU A 106 11.21 4.96 -0.56
CA GLU A 106 12.40 5.63 0.00
C GLU A 106 12.06 6.64 1.11
N GLN A 107 10.97 7.39 0.97
CA GLN A 107 10.60 8.40 1.97
C GLN A 107 9.87 7.82 3.19
N SER A 108 9.09 6.75 3.03
CA SER A 108 8.36 6.11 4.14
C SER A 108 9.26 5.19 4.98
N LEU A 109 10.26 4.55 4.35
CA LEU A 109 11.22 3.68 5.04
C LEU A 109 12.23 4.45 5.90
N GLN A 110 12.43 5.74 5.63
CA GLN A 110 13.31 6.61 6.42
C GLN A 110 12.65 7.19 7.69
N ALA A 111 11.34 6.98 7.87
CA ALA A 111 10.63 7.52 9.02
C ALA A 111 11.05 6.81 10.32
N LYS A 112 11.84 7.50 11.16
CA LYS A 112 12.09 7.08 12.55
C LYS A 112 10.89 7.44 13.42
N ASN A 113 9.99 6.49 13.60
CA ASN A 113 8.85 6.65 14.51
C ASN A 113 9.27 6.26 15.94
N SER A 114 9.32 7.25 16.84
CA SER A 114 9.47 7.00 18.28
C SER A 114 8.12 6.52 18.85
N VAL A 115 8.08 5.31 19.40
CA VAL A 115 6.88 4.71 19.99
C VAL A 115 6.97 4.74 21.51
N ARG A 116 5.94 5.30 22.15
CA ARG A 116 5.75 5.23 23.60
C ARG A 116 4.58 4.29 23.90
N ILE A 117 4.87 3.19 24.60
CA ILE A 117 3.89 2.19 25.01
C ILE A 117 3.69 2.32 26.51
N GLN A 118 2.44 2.52 26.96
CA GLN A 118 2.09 2.53 28.37
C GLN A 118 1.21 1.32 28.70
N LEU A 119 1.70 0.47 29.61
CA LEU A 119 0.99 -0.70 30.13
C LEU A 119 0.79 -0.51 31.64
N GLY A 120 -0.34 0.09 32.03
CA GLY A 120 -0.57 0.48 33.42
C GLY A 120 0.45 1.52 33.92
N SER A 121 1.26 1.14 34.91
CA SER A 121 2.39 1.94 35.43
C SER A 121 3.70 1.76 34.66
N PHE A 122 3.79 0.77 33.77
CA PHE A 122 5.00 0.54 32.97
C PHE A 122 4.97 1.41 31.70
N VAL A 123 5.97 2.28 31.56
CA VAL A 123 6.17 3.09 30.35
C VAL A 123 7.40 2.57 29.62
N LEU A 124 7.23 2.20 28.35
CA LEU A 124 8.29 1.82 27.44
C LEU A 124 8.43 2.89 26.36
N ASN A 125 9.61 3.46 26.25
CA ASN A 125 9.97 4.35 25.14
C ASN A 125 10.92 3.60 24.21
N SER A 126 10.61 3.60 22.92
CA SER A 126 11.44 2.94 21.90
C SER A 126 12.87 3.45 21.90
N ASP A 127 13.10 4.73 22.17
CA ASP A 127 14.42 5.36 22.11
C ASP A 127 15.39 4.82 23.17
N ASN A 128 14.85 4.23 24.24
CA ASN A 128 15.62 3.73 25.37
C ASN A 128 15.84 2.20 25.32
N LEU A 129 15.39 1.54 24.25
CA LEU A 129 15.49 0.09 24.08
C LEU A 129 16.33 -0.26 22.84
N PRO A 130 17.06 -1.38 22.87
CA PRO A 130 17.72 -1.88 21.67
C PRO A 130 16.66 -2.21 20.61
N GLN A 131 16.76 -1.55 19.47
CA GLN A 131 15.90 -1.77 18.31
C GLN A 131 16.66 -2.51 17.23
N GLU A 132 15.97 -3.39 16.51
CA GLU A 132 16.52 -3.99 15.31
C GLU A 132 16.71 -2.92 14.21
N ALA A 133 17.90 -2.89 13.61
CA ALA A 133 18.22 -1.94 12.57
C ALA A 133 17.33 -2.13 11.33
N GLY A 134 16.74 -1.05 10.84
CA GLY A 134 15.88 -1.05 9.66
C GLY A 134 14.41 -1.36 9.94
N THR A 135 14.11 -2.33 10.82
CA THR A 135 12.70 -2.69 11.17
C THR A 135 12.16 -1.88 12.35
N GLY A 136 13.04 -1.40 13.24
CA GLY A 136 12.63 -0.75 14.48
C GLY A 136 11.94 -1.71 15.46
N TYR A 137 12.04 -3.03 15.24
CA TYR A 137 11.42 -4.02 16.10
C TYR A 137 12.01 -3.93 17.51
N LEU A 138 11.11 -3.93 18.50
CA LEU A 138 11.44 -3.91 19.92
C LEU A 138 10.63 -4.99 20.65
N GLN A 139 11.32 -5.79 21.46
CA GLN A 139 10.70 -6.79 22.30
C GLN A 139 11.21 -6.62 23.72
N LYS A 140 10.29 -6.53 24.68
CA LYS A 140 10.62 -6.54 26.11
C LYS A 140 9.70 -7.54 26.81
N ARG A 141 10.30 -8.56 27.42
CA ARG A 141 9.60 -9.48 28.30
C ARG A 141 9.45 -8.83 29.67
N ILE A 142 8.22 -8.75 30.16
CA ILE A 142 7.87 -8.25 31.50
C ILE A 142 7.52 -9.47 32.34
#